data_AF-A0A1Q3V1S5-F1
#
_entry.id   AF-A0A1Q3V1S5-F1
#
_cell.length_a   1.000
_cell.length_b   1.000
_cell.length_c   1.000
_cell.angle_alpha   90.00
_cell.angle_beta   90.00
_cell.angle_gamma   90.00
#
_symmetry.space_group_name_H-M   'P 1'
#
loop_
_entity.id
_entity.type
_entity.pdbx_description
1 polymer ?
#
loop_
_entity_poly.entity_id
_entity_poly.type
_entity_poly.pdbx_seq_one_letter_code
_entity_poly.pdbx_strand_id
1 'polypeptide(L)'
;MTDGISKADFARTMGVDRSQVTRWTQLGMPTLDDGNVPAARAAEWVRGNVQSYARARRSIGAREMRAAQVQHQQASFEEIARLGLWLLTQRIPGEAARVAIQAGATPQVAYTIYRRLQRRGPEVANELRADWMGLDEGEIGAFPDVGLDLDPPDWAALARAARVRFDPAAWERGAAERFGEELPPVARAPAADSAEAD
;
A
#
# COMPACT_ATOMS: atom_id res chain seq x y z
N MET A 1 -50.32 45.48 -4.05
CA MET A 1 -48.92 45.90 -3.83
C MET A 1 -48.25 44.79 -3.07
N THR A 2 -47.36 44.04 -3.71
CA THR A 2 -46.54 43.04 -3.02
C THR A 2 -45.29 43.76 -2.55
N ASP A 3 -45.28 44.20 -1.30
CA ASP A 3 -44.11 44.85 -0.70
C ASP A 3 -42.98 43.82 -0.59
N GLY A 4 -41.93 44.04 -1.38
CA GLY A 4 -40.67 43.33 -1.27
C GLY A 4 -39.76 43.99 -0.25
N ILE A 5 -38.97 43.19 0.46
CA ILE A 5 -37.93 43.70 1.37
C ILE A 5 -36.55 43.48 0.75
N SER A 6 -35.54 44.26 1.19
CA SER A 6 -34.20 44.08 0.67
C SER A 6 -33.62 42.71 1.03
N LYS A 7 -32.64 42.20 0.25
CA LYS A 7 -31.94 40.95 0.58
C LYS A 7 -31.25 40.99 1.95
N ALA A 8 -30.81 42.18 2.38
CA ALA A 8 -30.19 42.37 3.69
C ALA A 8 -31.22 42.28 4.83
N ASP A 9 -32.43 42.83 4.61
CA ASP A 9 -33.52 42.74 5.58
C ASP A 9 -34.06 41.32 5.67
N PHE A 10 -34.23 40.65 4.52
CA PHE A 10 -34.63 39.25 4.49
C PHE A 10 -33.59 38.33 5.16
N ALA A 11 -32.30 38.57 4.95
CA ALA A 11 -31.22 37.85 5.63
C ALA A 11 -31.29 38.01 7.15
N ARG A 12 -31.53 39.24 7.63
CA ARG A 12 -31.74 39.54 9.05
C ARG A 12 -32.96 38.82 9.61
N THR A 13 -34.09 38.86 8.90
CA THR A 13 -35.33 38.15 9.30
C THR A 13 -35.14 36.64 9.39
N MET A 14 -34.34 36.06 8.50
CA MET A 14 -34.08 34.62 8.45
C MET A 14 -32.91 34.18 9.34
N GLY A 15 -32.19 35.12 9.97
CA GLY A 15 -31.03 34.83 10.83
C GLY A 15 -29.82 34.25 10.07
N VAL A 16 -29.64 34.62 8.80
CA VAL A 16 -28.54 34.13 7.94
C VAL A 16 -27.71 35.27 7.38
N ASP A 17 -26.54 34.93 6.84
CA ASP A 17 -25.71 35.90 6.14
C ASP A 17 -26.31 36.31 4.78
N ARG A 18 -26.08 37.57 4.36
CA ARG A 18 -26.57 38.09 3.07
C ARG A 18 -26.07 37.27 1.88
N SER A 19 -24.85 36.71 1.95
CA SER A 19 -24.31 35.85 0.91
C SER A 19 -25.14 34.57 0.71
N GLN A 20 -25.77 34.03 1.77
CA GLN A 20 -26.69 32.91 1.63
C GLN A 20 -27.93 33.28 0.84
N VAL A 21 -28.52 34.44 1.10
CA VAL A 21 -29.71 34.92 0.37
C VAL A 21 -29.39 35.16 -1.11
N THR A 22 -28.21 35.70 -1.41
CA THR A 22 -27.72 35.84 -2.79
C THR A 22 -27.59 34.48 -3.47
N ARG A 23 -27.01 33.49 -2.78
CA ARG A 23 -26.88 32.13 -3.29
C ARG A 23 -28.24 31.46 -3.50
N TRP A 24 -29.21 31.64 -2.60
CA TRP A 24 -30.56 31.12 -2.78
C TRP A 24 -31.28 31.75 -3.97
N THR A 25 -31.05 33.04 -4.21
CA THR A 25 -31.55 33.72 -5.42
C THR A 25 -31.02 33.04 -6.68
N GLN A 26 -29.72 32.73 -6.73
CA GLN A 26 -29.11 32.00 -7.86
C GLN A 26 -29.67 30.58 -8.04
N LEU A 27 -30.17 29.98 -6.96
CA LEU A 27 -30.82 28.66 -6.96
C LEU A 27 -32.33 28.73 -7.27
N GLY A 28 -32.87 29.92 -7.59
CA GLY A 28 -34.28 30.10 -7.98
C GLY A 28 -35.21 30.53 -6.84
N MET A 29 -34.68 31.07 -5.74
CA MET A 29 -35.51 31.74 -4.73
C MET A 29 -36.25 32.93 -5.35
N PRO A 30 -37.57 33.09 -5.11
CA PRO A 30 -38.36 34.17 -5.68
C PRO A 30 -37.76 35.56 -5.39
N THR A 31 -37.67 36.37 -6.45
CA THR A 31 -37.31 37.79 -6.40
C THR A 31 -38.25 38.57 -7.30
N LEU A 32 -38.51 39.83 -6.93
CA LEU A 32 -39.24 40.78 -7.74
C LEU A 32 -38.30 41.42 -8.78
N ASP A 33 -38.88 42.09 -9.78
CA ASP A 33 -38.14 42.68 -10.91
C ASP A 33 -37.20 43.83 -10.47
N ASP A 34 -37.49 44.45 -9.33
CA ASP A 34 -36.66 45.48 -8.68
C ASP A 34 -35.52 44.89 -7.81
N GLY A 35 -35.39 43.56 -7.77
CA GLY A 35 -34.40 42.84 -6.98
C GLY A 35 -34.77 42.66 -5.50
N ASN A 36 -35.94 43.14 -5.07
CA ASN A 36 -36.44 42.92 -3.72
C ASN A 36 -37.01 41.52 -3.55
N VAL A 37 -37.02 41.06 -2.30
CA VAL A 37 -37.43 39.71 -1.92
C VAL A 37 -38.87 39.76 -1.39
N PRO A 38 -39.83 39.04 -2.00
CA PRO A 38 -41.18 38.90 -1.46
C PRO A 38 -41.13 37.95 -0.26
N ALA A 39 -41.05 38.50 0.95
CA ALA A 39 -40.63 37.80 2.16
C ALA A 39 -41.38 36.48 2.43
N ALA A 40 -42.71 36.48 2.35
CA ALA A 40 -43.52 35.29 2.63
C ALA A 40 -43.24 34.15 1.64
N ARG A 41 -43.22 34.46 0.33
CA ARG A 41 -42.99 33.48 -0.74
C ARG A 41 -41.55 32.95 -0.74
N ALA A 42 -40.58 33.83 -0.46
CA ALA A 42 -39.19 33.43 -0.32
C ALA A 42 -38.97 32.54 0.91
N ALA A 43 -39.62 32.82 2.04
CA ALA A 43 -39.54 31.99 3.25
C ALA A 43 -40.15 30.59 3.04
N GLU A 44 -41.22 30.46 2.25
CA GLU A 44 -41.77 29.17 1.84
C GLU A 44 -40.81 28.39 0.95
N TRP A 45 -40.23 29.05 -0.06
CA TRP A 45 -39.23 28.43 -0.93
C TRP A 45 -38.03 27.91 -0.13
N VAL A 46 -37.52 28.71 0.81
CA VAL A 46 -36.39 28.33 1.67
C VAL A 46 -36.71 27.08 2.50
N ARG A 47 -37.91 26.99 3.08
CA ARG A 47 -38.34 25.81 3.85
C ARG A 47 -38.33 24.53 3.02
N GLY A 48 -38.79 24.56 1.78
CA GLY A 48 -38.85 23.37 0.91
C GLY A 48 -37.53 22.97 0.26
N ASN A 49 -36.69 23.96 -0.07
CA ASN A 49 -35.54 23.74 -0.95
C ASN A 49 -34.21 23.67 -0.20
N VAL A 50 -34.00 24.50 0.81
CA VAL A 50 -32.69 24.60 1.47
C VAL A 50 -32.36 23.35 2.28
N GLN A 51 -33.34 22.78 2.99
CA GLN A 51 -33.14 21.52 3.71
C GLN A 51 -32.84 20.38 2.74
N SER A 52 -33.51 20.33 1.59
CA SER A 52 -33.32 19.35 0.53
C SER A 52 -31.92 19.44 -0.08
N TYR A 53 -31.45 20.65 -0.41
CA TYR A 53 -30.09 20.87 -0.93
C TYR A 53 -29.01 20.56 0.11
N ALA A 54 -29.20 20.97 1.37
CA ALA A 54 -28.26 20.67 2.45
C ALA A 54 -28.18 19.15 2.72
N ARG A 55 -29.30 18.45 2.62
CA ARG A 55 -29.36 16.98 2.77
C ARG A 55 -28.71 16.27 1.59
N ALA A 56 -29.00 16.70 0.36
CA ALA A 56 -28.37 16.17 -0.85
C ALA A 56 -26.86 16.36 -0.84
N ARG A 57 -26.36 17.56 -0.52
CA ARG A 57 -24.92 17.85 -0.43
C ARG A 57 -24.22 17.04 0.67
N ARG A 58 -24.84 16.87 1.85
CA ARG A 58 -24.32 15.99 2.90
C ARG A 58 -24.27 14.52 2.45
N SER A 59 -25.27 14.07 1.69
CA SER A 59 -25.30 12.69 1.17
C SER A 59 -24.21 12.42 0.13
N ILE A 60 -23.88 13.42 -0.70
CA ILE A 60 -22.79 13.34 -1.67
C ILE A 60 -21.45 13.28 -0.92
N GLY A 61 -21.20 14.21 0.00
CA GLY A 61 -19.98 14.20 0.82
C GLY A 61 -19.82 12.93 1.66
N ALA A 62 -20.92 12.38 2.20
CA ALA A 62 -20.88 11.11 2.92
C ALA A 62 -20.57 9.91 1.99
N ARG A 63 -21.01 9.92 0.73
CA ARG A 63 -20.62 8.90 -0.25
C ARG A 63 -19.15 9.02 -0.63
N GLU A 64 -18.66 10.24 -0.87
CA GLU A 64 -17.26 10.50 -1.19
C GLU A 64 -16.34 10.09 -0.03
N MET A 65 -16.70 10.45 1.20
CA MET A 65 -15.98 10.01 2.40
C MET A 65 -15.97 8.48 2.55
N ARG A 66 -17.10 7.81 2.30
CA ARG A 66 -17.16 6.34 2.32
C ARG A 66 -16.31 5.72 1.22
N ALA A 67 -16.33 6.27 0.01
CA ALA A 67 -15.50 5.80 -1.09
C ALA A 67 -14.00 5.95 -0.77
N ALA A 68 -13.60 7.12 -0.24
CA ALA A 68 -12.24 7.36 0.21
C ALA A 68 -11.84 6.44 1.37
N GLN A 69 -12.76 6.17 2.31
CA GLN A 69 -12.53 5.24 3.41
C GLN A 69 -12.39 3.78 2.93
N VAL A 70 -13.22 3.34 1.98
CA VAL A 70 -13.11 2.01 1.37
C VAL A 70 -11.81 1.88 0.59
N GLN A 71 -11.42 2.89 -0.20
CA GLN A 71 -10.13 2.91 -0.91
C GLN A 71 -8.95 2.86 0.06
N HIS A 72 -8.97 3.65 1.14
CA HIS A 72 -7.93 3.61 2.17
C HIS A 72 -7.89 2.25 2.89
N GLN A 73 -9.03 1.64 3.17
CA GLN A 73 -9.10 0.29 3.76
C GLN A 73 -8.54 -0.77 2.81
N GLN A 74 -8.87 -0.69 1.51
CA GLN A 74 -8.33 -1.60 0.50
C GLN A 74 -6.82 -1.44 0.33
N ALA A 75 -6.31 -0.20 0.24
CA ALA A 75 -4.88 0.06 0.19
C ALA A 75 -4.14 -0.51 1.43
N SER A 76 -4.72 -0.35 2.63
CA SER A 76 -4.14 -0.92 3.85
C SER A 76 -4.15 -2.45 3.86
N PHE A 77 -5.18 -3.09 3.29
CA PHE A 77 -5.25 -4.55 3.19
C PHE A 77 -4.23 -5.10 2.19
N GLU A 78 -4.07 -4.44 1.05
CA GLU A 78 -3.04 -4.80 0.07
C GLU A 78 -1.63 -4.69 0.66
N GLU A 79 -1.34 -3.63 1.43
CA GLU A 79 -0.06 -3.49 2.12
C GLU A 79 0.16 -4.60 3.15
N ILE A 80 -0.87 -4.93 3.94
CA ILE A 80 -0.81 -6.05 4.90
C ILE A 80 -0.58 -7.39 4.17
N ALA A 81 -1.27 -7.63 3.06
CA ALA A 81 -1.12 -8.85 2.26
C ALA A 81 0.28 -8.95 1.64
N ARG A 82 0.83 -7.84 1.10
CA ARG A 82 2.20 -7.77 0.57
C ARG A 82 3.24 -8.06 1.66
N LEU A 83 3.09 -7.45 2.84
CA LEU A 83 3.97 -7.70 3.99
C LEU A 83 3.85 -9.16 4.47
N GLY A 84 2.64 -9.71 4.52
CA GLY A 84 2.40 -11.11 4.86
C GLY A 84 3.07 -12.07 3.89
N LEU A 85 2.96 -11.82 2.58
CA LEU A 85 3.64 -12.61 1.54
C LEU A 85 5.16 -12.56 1.71
N TRP A 86 5.74 -11.37 1.91
CA TRP A 86 7.18 -11.22 2.16
C TRP A 86 7.63 -11.98 3.40
N LEU A 87 6.88 -11.88 4.50
CA LEU A 87 7.20 -12.60 5.73
C LEU A 87 7.15 -14.12 5.55
N LEU A 88 6.20 -14.62 4.77
CA LEU A 88 6.10 -16.04 4.45
C LEU A 88 7.30 -16.51 3.63
N THR A 89 7.71 -15.79 2.58
CA THR A 89 8.86 -16.21 1.75
C THR A 89 10.18 -16.20 2.51
N GLN A 90 10.30 -15.39 3.57
CA GLN A 90 11.47 -15.41 4.44
C GLN A 90 11.40 -16.50 5.53
N ARG A 91 10.21 -16.90 5.98
CA ARG A 91 10.01 -17.94 7.00
C ARG A 91 10.06 -19.37 6.45
N ILE A 92 9.49 -19.59 5.26
CA ILE A 92 9.41 -20.91 4.60
C ILE A 92 10.77 -21.61 4.48
N PRO A 93 11.88 -20.94 4.09
CA PRO A 93 13.19 -21.58 3.98
C PRO A 93 13.65 -22.25 5.28
N GLY A 94 13.44 -21.59 6.42
CA GLY A 94 13.84 -22.11 7.72
C GLY A 94 13.03 -23.32 8.17
N GLU A 95 11.71 -23.27 7.95
CA GLU A 95 10.82 -24.41 8.27
C GLU A 95 11.09 -25.60 7.32
N ALA A 96 11.33 -25.35 6.04
CA ALA A 96 11.67 -26.40 5.06
C ALA A 96 12.95 -27.15 5.47
N ALA A 97 13.98 -26.44 5.94
CA ALA A 97 15.19 -27.06 6.45
C ALA A 97 14.96 -27.91 7.70
N ARG A 98 14.13 -27.43 8.65
CA ARG A 98 13.78 -28.18 9.86
C ARG A 98 13.03 -29.47 9.52
N VAL A 99 12.03 -29.41 8.65
CA VAL A 99 11.27 -30.57 8.17
C VAL A 99 12.18 -31.57 7.46
N ALA A 100 13.11 -31.10 6.62
CA ALA A 100 14.06 -31.98 5.94
C ALA A 100 14.90 -32.78 6.94
N ILE A 101 15.42 -32.13 8.00
CA ILE A 101 16.20 -32.81 9.06
C ILE A 101 15.33 -33.80 9.84
N GLN A 102 14.10 -33.43 10.19
CA GLN A 102 13.16 -34.34 10.86
C GLN A 102 12.82 -35.57 10.01
N ALA A 103 12.78 -35.40 8.68
CA ALA A 103 12.59 -36.48 7.72
C ALA A 103 13.87 -37.31 7.47
N GLY A 104 14.98 -37.00 8.15
CA GLY A 104 16.24 -37.75 8.07
C GLY A 104 17.26 -37.22 7.06
N ALA A 105 17.03 -36.04 6.46
CA ALA A 105 18.03 -35.41 5.62
C ALA A 105 19.26 -34.98 6.44
N THR A 106 20.43 -35.00 5.81
CA THR A 106 21.64 -34.48 6.45
C THR A 106 21.55 -32.94 6.57
N PRO A 107 22.22 -32.34 7.57
CA PRO A 107 22.27 -30.89 7.72
C PRO A 107 22.75 -30.16 6.47
N GLN A 108 23.65 -30.76 5.68
CA GLN A 108 24.13 -30.18 4.42
C GLN A 108 23.01 -30.07 3.38
N VAL A 109 22.20 -31.12 3.22
CA VAL A 109 21.05 -31.11 2.29
C VAL A 109 20.02 -30.07 2.74
N ALA A 110 19.73 -30.02 4.04
CA ALA A 110 18.82 -29.03 4.61
C ALA A 110 19.31 -27.59 4.43
N TYR A 111 20.62 -27.35 4.59
CA TYR A 111 21.25 -26.06 4.36
C TYR A 111 21.17 -25.60 2.90
N THR A 112 21.38 -26.51 1.95
CA THR A 112 21.22 -26.21 0.52
C THR A 112 19.76 -25.84 0.19
N ILE A 113 18.79 -26.57 0.73
CA ILE A 113 17.35 -26.25 0.56
C ILE A 113 17.05 -24.86 1.11
N TYR A 114 17.50 -24.56 2.33
CA TYR A 114 17.35 -23.23 2.94
C TYR A 114 17.92 -22.12 2.06
N ARG A 115 19.18 -22.23 1.62
CA ARG A 115 19.83 -21.16 0.84
C ARG A 115 19.16 -20.93 -0.51
N ARG A 116 18.72 -21.99 -1.19
CA ARG A 116 18.00 -21.87 -2.46
C ARG A 116 16.66 -21.17 -2.30
N LEU A 117 15.86 -21.58 -1.31
CA LEU A 117 14.57 -20.95 -1.04
C LEU A 117 14.74 -19.52 -0.56
N GLN A 118 15.77 -19.23 0.25
CA GLN A 118 16.08 -17.87 0.69
C GLN A 118 16.45 -16.94 -0.48
N ARG A 119 17.20 -17.44 -1.47
CA ARG A 119 17.57 -16.66 -2.67
C ARG A 119 16.41 -16.46 -3.63
N ARG A 120 15.59 -17.49 -3.87
CA ARG A 120 14.40 -17.41 -4.75
C ARG A 120 13.21 -16.70 -4.11
N GLY A 121 13.13 -16.65 -2.78
CA GLY A 121 12.00 -16.08 -2.04
C GLY A 121 11.66 -14.65 -2.47
N PRO A 122 12.64 -13.73 -2.56
CA PRO A 122 12.42 -12.38 -3.06
C PRO A 122 11.94 -12.30 -4.52
N GLU A 123 12.47 -13.16 -5.41
CA GLU A 123 12.07 -13.21 -6.82
C GLU A 123 10.60 -13.63 -6.95
N VAL A 124 10.22 -14.73 -6.29
CA VAL A 124 8.82 -15.23 -6.29
C VAL A 124 7.86 -14.21 -5.65
N ALA A 125 8.30 -13.50 -4.60
CA ALA A 125 7.48 -12.44 -4.01
C ALA A 125 7.26 -11.28 -4.98
N ASN A 126 8.26 -10.92 -5.79
CA ASN A 126 8.13 -9.89 -6.82
C ASN A 126 7.24 -10.34 -7.99
N GLU A 127 7.39 -11.57 -8.48
CA GLU A 127 6.54 -12.16 -9.52
C GLU A 127 5.05 -12.14 -9.12
N LEU A 128 4.73 -12.61 -7.91
CA LEU A 128 3.35 -12.60 -7.40
C LEU A 128 2.81 -11.18 -7.22
N ARG A 129 3.67 -10.25 -6.83
CA ARG A 129 3.31 -8.85 -6.70
C ARG A 129 3.05 -8.19 -8.07
N ALA A 130 3.79 -8.59 -9.10
CA ALA A 130 3.57 -8.20 -10.49
C ALA A 130 2.21 -8.62 -11.00
N ASP A 131 1.93 -9.91 -10.84
CA ASP A 131 0.66 -10.51 -11.22
C ASP A 131 -0.52 -9.82 -10.52
N TRP A 132 -0.42 -9.60 -9.20
CA TRP A 132 -1.48 -8.94 -8.43
C TRP A 132 -1.71 -7.47 -8.79
N MET A 133 -0.66 -6.74 -9.16
CA MET A 133 -0.77 -5.32 -9.52
C MET A 133 -1.04 -5.11 -11.03
N GLY A 134 -0.96 -6.18 -11.84
CA GLY A 134 -1.06 -6.08 -13.29
C GLY A 134 0.05 -5.21 -13.90
N LEU A 135 1.24 -5.23 -13.29
CA LEU A 135 2.42 -4.45 -13.70
C LEU A 135 3.50 -5.41 -14.20
N ASP A 136 4.33 -4.94 -15.14
CA ASP A 136 5.50 -5.71 -15.56
C ASP A 136 6.56 -5.73 -14.43
N GLU A 137 7.32 -6.83 -14.30
CA GLU A 137 8.30 -7.03 -13.22
C GLU A 137 9.31 -5.88 -13.07
N GLY A 138 9.66 -5.21 -14.17
CA GLY A 138 10.58 -4.07 -14.18
C GLY A 138 10.00 -2.75 -13.65
N GLU A 139 8.67 -2.64 -13.54
CA GLU A 139 7.98 -1.46 -13.03
C GLU A 139 7.82 -1.47 -11.52
N ILE A 140 8.11 -2.61 -10.90
CA ILE A 140 7.87 -2.86 -9.49
C ILE A 140 9.19 -2.73 -8.73
N GLY A 141 9.43 -1.56 -8.17
CA GLY A 141 10.59 -1.30 -7.32
C GLY A 141 10.73 -2.34 -6.20
N ALA A 142 11.96 -2.58 -5.73
CA ALA A 142 12.27 -3.64 -4.76
C ALA A 142 11.33 -3.65 -3.54
N PHE A 143 11.09 -4.84 -2.95
CA PHE A 143 10.36 -4.95 -1.69
C PHE A 143 11.01 -4.04 -0.64
N PRO A 144 10.23 -3.22 0.09
CA PRO A 144 10.78 -2.41 1.17
C PRO A 144 11.38 -3.35 2.22
N ASP A 145 12.64 -3.10 2.59
CA ASP A 145 13.24 -3.77 3.73
C ASP A 145 12.46 -3.38 4.99
N VAL A 146 11.75 -4.36 5.55
CA VAL A 146 10.89 -4.16 6.72
C VAL A 146 11.70 -4.19 8.03
N GLY A 147 13.02 -4.41 7.97
CA GLY A 147 13.90 -4.43 9.13
C GLY A 147 13.57 -5.53 10.14
N LEU A 148 12.87 -6.57 9.69
CA LEU A 148 12.50 -7.72 10.53
C LEU A 148 13.64 -8.73 10.49
N ASP A 149 14.37 -8.82 11.59
CA ASP A 149 15.43 -9.81 11.78
C ASP A 149 14.77 -11.19 12.01
N LEU A 150 14.67 -11.96 10.94
CA LEU A 150 14.13 -13.32 11.00
C LEU A 150 15.27 -14.27 11.33
N ASP A 151 15.22 -14.81 12.55
CA ASP A 151 16.25 -15.72 13.04
C ASP A 151 16.39 -16.92 12.09
N PRO A 152 17.59 -17.18 11.53
CA PRO A 152 17.85 -18.40 10.80
C PRO A 152 17.67 -19.61 11.74
N PRO A 153 17.47 -20.82 11.19
CA PRO A 153 17.51 -22.04 12.01
C PRO A 153 18.79 -22.09 12.86
N ASP A 154 18.70 -22.59 14.09
CA ASP A 154 19.90 -22.88 14.89
C ASP A 154 20.66 -24.06 14.29
N TRP A 155 21.46 -23.75 13.28
CA TRP A 155 22.26 -24.72 12.53
C TRP A 155 23.27 -25.44 13.41
N ALA A 156 23.77 -24.78 14.46
CA ALA A 156 24.68 -25.40 15.41
C ALA A 156 23.97 -26.48 16.23
N ALA A 157 22.75 -26.22 16.73
CA ALA A 157 21.93 -27.24 17.38
C ALA A 157 21.56 -28.39 16.44
N LEU A 158 21.14 -28.08 15.22
CA LEU A 158 20.77 -29.08 14.22
C LEU A 158 21.95 -29.99 13.83
N ALA A 159 23.13 -29.41 13.63
CA ALA A 159 24.34 -30.18 13.33
C ALA A 159 24.78 -31.05 14.52
N ARG A 160 24.68 -30.55 15.76
CA ARG A 160 24.91 -31.36 16.97
C ARG A 160 23.97 -32.54 17.06
N ALA A 161 22.68 -32.35 16.79
CA ALA A 161 21.68 -33.42 16.78
C ALA A 161 22.02 -34.49 15.72
N ALA A 162 22.50 -34.07 14.55
CA ALA A 162 22.95 -34.95 13.48
C ALA A 162 24.37 -35.53 13.68
N ARG A 163 25.09 -35.15 14.74
CA ARG A 163 26.51 -35.51 15.00
C ARG A 163 27.47 -35.11 13.87
N VAL A 164 27.25 -33.94 13.28
CA VAL A 164 28.08 -33.38 12.20
C VAL A 164 28.72 -32.06 12.66
N ARG A 165 29.92 -31.75 12.17
CA ARG A 165 30.57 -30.44 12.38
C ARG A 165 29.89 -29.38 11.51
N PHE A 166 29.46 -28.27 12.12
CA PHE A 166 28.91 -27.12 11.40
C PHE A 166 30.00 -26.09 11.12
N ASP A 167 30.22 -25.79 9.84
CA ASP A 167 30.98 -24.65 9.36
C ASP A 167 30.18 -24.03 8.21
N PRO A 168 29.46 -22.92 8.44
CA PRO A 168 28.61 -22.30 7.42
C PRO A 168 29.40 -21.95 6.16
N ALA A 169 30.62 -21.42 6.29
CA ALA A 169 31.43 -21.01 5.15
C ALA A 169 31.91 -22.22 4.34
N ALA A 170 32.25 -23.33 5.00
CA ALA A 170 32.56 -24.58 4.29
C ALA A 170 31.34 -25.16 3.57
N TRP A 171 30.15 -25.05 4.16
CA TRP A 171 28.93 -25.55 3.54
C TRP A 171 28.47 -24.68 2.37
N GLU A 172 28.68 -23.35 2.42
CA GLU A 172 28.47 -22.48 1.25
C GLU A 172 29.42 -22.79 0.10
N ARG A 173 30.72 -22.95 0.38
CA ARG A 173 31.70 -23.37 -0.64
C ARG A 173 31.36 -24.72 -1.24
N GLY A 174 31.06 -25.71 -0.39
CA GLY A 174 30.69 -27.05 -0.83
C GLY A 174 29.36 -27.10 -1.60
N ALA A 175 28.39 -26.25 -1.28
CA ALA A 175 27.14 -26.17 -2.04
C ALA A 175 27.37 -25.58 -3.44
N ALA A 176 28.22 -24.56 -3.56
CA ALA A 176 28.60 -23.99 -4.85
C ALA A 176 29.34 -25.00 -5.74
N GLU A 177 30.29 -25.76 -5.17
CA GLU A 177 31.08 -26.78 -5.89
C GLU A 177 30.26 -28.01 -6.29
N ARG A 178 29.29 -28.44 -5.47
CA ARG A 178 28.59 -29.72 -5.64
C ARG A 178 27.33 -29.64 -6.50
N PHE A 179 26.71 -28.47 -6.59
CA PHE A 179 25.41 -28.29 -7.26
C PHE A 179 25.43 -27.32 -8.44
N GLY A 180 26.58 -26.74 -8.80
CA GLY A 180 26.78 -26.02 -10.07
C GLY A 180 25.85 -24.83 -10.27
N GLU A 181 25.75 -23.91 -9.31
CA GLU A 181 25.17 -22.59 -9.57
C GLU A 181 26.29 -21.68 -10.08
N GLU A 182 26.32 -21.42 -11.40
CA GLU A 182 27.09 -20.32 -11.98
C GLU A 182 26.77 -19.04 -11.21
N LEU A 183 27.67 -18.62 -10.34
CA LEU A 183 27.67 -17.26 -9.83
C LEU A 183 27.87 -16.34 -11.05
N PRO A 184 27.01 -15.33 -11.28
CA PRO A 184 27.25 -14.39 -12.36
C PRO A 184 28.65 -13.78 -12.16
N PRO A 185 29.45 -13.63 -13.24
CA PRO A 185 30.79 -13.11 -13.11
C PRO A 185 30.72 -11.73 -12.46
N VAL A 186 31.47 -11.56 -11.38
CA VAL A 186 31.68 -10.26 -10.74
C VAL A 186 32.06 -9.29 -11.85
N ALA A 187 31.21 -8.27 -12.09
CA ALA A 187 31.52 -7.22 -13.04
C ALA A 187 32.89 -6.66 -12.67
N ARG A 188 33.90 -6.90 -13.50
CA ARG A 188 35.22 -6.30 -13.31
C ARG A 188 35.02 -4.79 -13.35
N ALA A 189 35.44 -4.10 -12.30
CA ALA A 189 35.56 -2.65 -12.29
C ALA A 189 36.32 -2.20 -13.56
N PRO A 190 35.95 -1.05 -14.16
CA PRO A 190 36.62 -0.56 -15.36
C PRO A 190 38.12 -0.46 -15.08
N ALA A 191 38.92 -0.96 -16.02
CA ALA A 191 40.37 -0.97 -15.91
C ALA A 191 40.87 0.45 -15.60
N ALA A 192 41.56 0.60 -14.48
CA ALA A 192 42.34 1.80 -14.23
C ALA A 192 43.42 1.86 -15.32
N ASP A 193 43.35 2.89 -16.16
CA ASP A 193 44.45 3.31 -17.01
C ASP A 193 45.72 3.37 -16.15
N SER A 194 46.60 2.40 -16.35
CA SER A 194 47.97 2.45 -15.88
C SER A 194 48.82 2.52 -17.12
N ALA A 195 49.23 3.75 -17.41
CA ALA A 195 50.41 4.04 -18.18
C ALA A 195 51.58 3.16 -17.72
N GLU A 196 52.24 2.54 -18.69
CA GLU A 196 53.70 2.52 -18.86
C GLU A 196 54.08 1.31 -19.74
N ALA A 197 54.50 1.60 -20.97
CA ALA A 197 55.63 0.91 -21.58
C ALA A 197 56.20 1.80 -22.70
N ASP A 198 57.43 2.23 -22.44
CA ASP A 198 58.48 2.78 -23.30
C ASP A 198 58.41 4.25 -23.77
#